data_AF-A0A4Q5Y395-F1
#
_entry.id   AF-A0A4Q5Y395-F1
#
_cell.length_a   1.000
_cell.length_b   1.000
_cell.length_c   1.000
_cell.angle_alpha   90.00
_cell.angle_beta   90.00
_cell.angle_gamma   90.00
#
_symmetry.space_group_name_H-M   'P 1'
#
loop_
_entity.id
_entity.type
_entity.pdbx_description
1 polymer ?
#
loop_
_entity_poly.entity_id
_entity_poly.type
_entity_poly.pdbx_seq_one_letter_code
_entity_poly.pdbx_strand_id
1 'polypeptide(L)'
;MKTKFIGLLLLSLSIFSSCNKNDDDSPANADVRTVATTGNWRVTYFFDDNRDQTAFFSGYTFTFGSNNTVTAAKGSTTLAGTWATDTDDSKS
;
A
#
# COMPACT_ATOMS: atom_id res chain seq x y z
N MET A 1 63.47 -30.01 12.43
CA MET A 1 63.06 -29.92 11.00
C MET A 1 61.54 -30.00 10.98
N LYS A 2 60.81 -28.89 10.87
CA LYS A 2 60.30 -28.25 9.63
C LYS A 2 59.54 -29.20 8.70
N THR A 3 58.20 -29.09 8.71
CA THR A 3 57.22 -29.09 7.58
C THR A 3 55.81 -29.17 8.20
N LYS A 4 55.10 -28.06 8.48
CA LYS A 4 54.14 -27.32 7.61
C LYS A 4 53.17 -28.22 6.84
N PHE A 5 51.87 -28.11 7.13
CA PHE A 5 50.72 -27.97 6.21
C PHE A 5 49.40 -28.26 6.97
N ILE A 6 48.99 -27.34 7.86
CA ILE A 6 47.57 -27.14 8.19
C ILE A 6 47.15 -25.93 7.38
N GLY A 7 46.80 -26.21 6.13
CA GLY A 7 46.22 -25.26 5.21
C GLY A 7 45.01 -25.95 4.60
N LEU A 8 43.94 -25.19 4.44
CA LEU A 8 42.71 -25.57 3.75
C LEU A 8 41.63 -26.29 4.58
N LEU A 9 41.21 -25.69 5.71
CA LEU A 9 39.82 -25.83 6.14
C LEU A 9 39.01 -24.64 5.58
N LEU A 10 38.69 -24.79 4.30
CA LEU A 10 37.50 -24.30 3.60
C LEU A 10 36.79 -23.11 4.25
N LEU A 11 37.20 -21.95 3.76
CA LEU A 11 36.46 -20.71 3.60
C LEU A 11 35.02 -20.98 3.07
N SER A 12 34.11 -21.35 3.97
CA SER A 12 32.66 -21.37 3.73
C SER A 12 32.01 -20.24 4.50
N LEU A 13 32.46 -19.02 4.22
CA LEU A 13 31.65 -17.84 4.48
C LEU A 13 30.63 -17.77 3.35
N SER A 14 29.55 -18.53 3.49
CA SER A 14 28.35 -18.38 2.68
C SER A 14 27.86 -16.96 2.88
N ILE A 15 28.22 -16.10 1.92
CA ILE A 15 27.56 -14.83 1.68
C ILE A 15 26.10 -15.17 1.39
N PHE A 16 25.27 -15.18 2.43
CA PHE A 16 23.84 -15.03 2.28
C PHE A 16 23.64 -13.65 1.66
N SER A 17 23.65 -13.60 0.33
CA SER A 17 23.06 -12.48 -0.39
C SER A 17 21.57 -12.52 -0.03
N SER A 18 21.21 -11.78 1.01
CA SER A 18 19.84 -11.35 1.20
C SER A 18 19.50 -10.58 -0.06
N CYS A 19 18.63 -11.16 -0.87
CA CYS A 19 18.08 -10.50 -2.03
C CYS A 19 17.21 -9.37 -1.47
N ASN A 20 17.76 -8.16 -1.35
CA ASN A 20 16.92 -6.97 -1.29
C ASN A 20 16.16 -6.98 -2.61
N LYS A 21 14.85 -7.24 -2.56
CA LYS A 21 13.97 -6.83 -3.63
C LYS A 21 14.02 -5.31 -3.64
N ASN A 22 14.94 -4.78 -4.42
CA ASN A 22 14.82 -3.41 -4.88
C ASN A 22 13.72 -3.49 -5.94
N ASP A 23 12.49 -3.22 -5.51
CA ASP A 23 11.32 -3.08 -6.40
C ASP A 23 11.41 -1.73 -7.15
N ASP A 24 12.58 -1.44 -7.70
CA ASP A 24 12.87 -0.24 -8.48
C ASP A 24 12.84 -0.65 -9.95
N ASP A 25 11.62 -0.69 -10.50
CA ASP A 25 11.27 -0.43 -11.90
C ASP A 25 9.77 -0.75 -12.08
N SER A 26 8.92 0.05 -11.44
CA SER A 26 7.50 0.08 -11.75
C SER A 26 7.16 1.48 -12.29
N PRO A 27 6.38 1.59 -13.38
CA PRO A 27 6.20 2.84 -14.10
C PRO A 27 5.48 3.85 -13.20
N ALA A 28 6.22 4.77 -12.57
CA ALA A 28 5.74 5.88 -11.74
C ALA A 28 4.30 5.66 -11.21
N ASN A 29 4.10 4.60 -10.42
CA ASN A 29 2.79 4.37 -9.82
C ASN A 29 2.58 5.55 -8.88
N ALA A 30 1.69 6.46 -9.24
CA ALA A 30 1.41 7.62 -8.40
C ALA A 30 1.03 7.09 -7.02
N ASP A 31 1.76 7.55 -6.00
CA ASP A 31 1.51 7.20 -4.60
C ASP A 31 0.02 7.31 -4.29
N VAL A 32 -0.58 6.25 -3.73
CA VAL A 32 -2.02 6.16 -3.42
C VAL A 32 -2.48 7.40 -2.68
N ARG A 33 -1.65 7.90 -1.76
CA ARG A 33 -1.94 9.11 -1.01
C ARG A 33 -2.03 10.34 -1.91
N THR A 34 -1.07 10.52 -2.83
CA THR A 34 -1.10 11.60 -3.82
C THR A 34 -2.37 11.53 -4.68
N VAL A 35 -2.71 10.34 -5.18
CA VAL A 35 -3.91 10.13 -6.01
C VAL A 35 -5.18 10.43 -5.24
N ALA A 36 -5.32 9.91 -4.02
CA ALA A 36 -6.50 10.09 -3.19
C ALA A 36 -6.74 11.57 -2.84
N THR A 37 -5.69 12.33 -2.51
CA THR A 37 -5.81 13.73 -2.06
C THR A 37 -5.94 14.77 -3.19
N THR A 38 -5.65 14.40 -4.44
CA THR A 38 -5.68 15.34 -5.58
C THR A 38 -7.09 15.60 -6.10
N GLY A 39 -8.03 14.71 -5.81
CA GLY A 39 -9.37 14.74 -6.40
C GLY A 39 -10.50 14.45 -5.42
N ASN A 40 -11.71 14.67 -5.93
CA ASN A 40 -12.94 14.27 -5.29
C ASN A 40 -13.40 12.93 -5.86
N TRP A 41 -13.84 12.03 -4.99
CA TRP A 41 -14.18 10.66 -5.33
C TRP A 41 -15.68 10.41 -5.20
N ARG A 42 -16.19 9.49 -6.02
CA ARG A 42 -17.56 8.97 -5.92
C ARG A 42 -17.53 7.46 -6.00
N VAL A 43 -18.40 6.82 -5.24
CA VAL A 43 -18.62 5.37 -5.33
C VAL A 43 -19.41 5.10 -6.60
N THR A 44 -18.81 4.38 -7.54
CA THR A 44 -19.47 3.95 -8.79
C THR A 44 -20.08 2.55 -8.67
N TYR A 45 -19.54 1.73 -7.77
CA TYR A 45 -20.02 0.39 -7.47
C TYR A 45 -19.60 -0.01 -6.05
N PHE A 46 -20.52 -0.62 -5.31
CA PHE A 46 -20.24 -1.22 -4.01
C PHE A 46 -21.15 -2.43 -3.79
N PHE A 47 -20.52 -3.60 -3.63
CA PHE A 47 -21.20 -4.88 -3.45
C PHE A 47 -20.66 -5.55 -2.20
N ASP A 48 -21.56 -5.83 -1.27
CA ASP A 48 -21.24 -6.41 0.03
C ASP A 48 -22.44 -7.18 0.59
N ASP A 49 -22.19 -8.17 1.44
CA ASP A 49 -23.21 -9.09 1.99
C ASP A 49 -24.14 -9.67 0.90
N ASN A 50 -23.54 -10.11 -0.21
CA ASN A 50 -24.24 -10.66 -1.38
C ASN A 50 -25.30 -9.71 -2.00
N ARG A 51 -25.17 -8.39 -1.82
CA ARG A 51 -26.09 -7.40 -2.37
C ARG A 51 -25.36 -6.20 -2.97
N ASP A 52 -25.93 -5.66 -4.04
CA ASP A 52 -25.55 -4.34 -4.54
C ASP A 52 -26.08 -3.27 -3.58
N GLN A 53 -25.16 -2.52 -3.00
CA GLN A 53 -25.40 -1.46 -2.03
C GLN A 53 -24.97 -0.09 -2.55
N THR A 54 -24.63 0.02 -3.85
CA THR A 54 -24.16 1.24 -4.52
C THR A 54 -25.10 2.43 -4.30
N ALA A 55 -26.41 2.18 -4.27
CA ALA A 55 -27.43 3.21 -4.08
C ALA A 55 -27.29 4.01 -2.77
N PHE A 56 -26.72 3.42 -1.71
CA PHE A 56 -26.51 4.11 -0.43
C PHE A 56 -25.52 5.27 -0.53
N PHE A 57 -24.61 5.21 -1.50
CA PHE A 57 -23.58 6.21 -1.72
C PHE A 57 -23.97 7.24 -2.79
N SER A 58 -25.15 7.10 -3.40
CA SER A 58 -25.60 8.00 -4.47
C SER A 58 -25.70 9.45 -3.98
N GLY A 59 -25.07 10.35 -4.73
CA GLY A 59 -25.00 11.78 -4.45
C GLY A 59 -23.89 12.20 -3.49
N TYR A 60 -23.20 11.26 -2.82
CA TYR A 60 -22.04 11.60 -1.99
C TYR A 60 -20.81 11.91 -2.84
N THR A 61 -20.04 12.89 -2.36
CA THR A 61 -18.69 13.18 -2.80
C THR A 61 -17.73 12.97 -1.63
N PHE A 62 -16.67 12.22 -1.86
CA PHE A 62 -15.62 11.94 -0.88
C PHE A 62 -14.40 12.79 -1.16
N THR A 63 -13.84 13.41 -0.12
CA THR A 63 -12.60 14.20 -0.20
C THR A 63 -11.63 13.68 0.86
N PHE A 64 -10.47 13.21 0.41
CA PHE A 64 -9.40 12.74 1.28
C PHE A 64 -8.41 13.87 1.54
N GLY A 65 -8.23 14.23 2.81
CA GLY A 65 -7.29 15.24 3.26
C GLY A 65 -5.93 14.66 3.60
N SER A 66 -4.86 15.42 3.33
CA SER A 66 -3.48 15.05 3.67
C SER A 66 -3.21 14.92 5.18
N ASN A 67 -4.10 15.44 6.01
CA ASN A 67 -4.07 15.34 7.48
C ASN A 67 -4.82 14.10 8.02
N ASN A 68 -4.93 13.02 7.23
CA ASN A 68 -5.60 11.77 7.61
C ASN A 68 -7.10 11.91 7.88
N THR A 69 -7.73 12.96 7.37
CA THR A 69 -9.19 13.15 7.44
C THR A 69 -9.84 12.77 6.11
N VAL A 70 -11.05 12.22 6.16
CA VAL A 70 -11.90 12.00 4.99
C VAL A 70 -13.25 12.64 5.26
N THR A 71 -13.82 13.30 4.25
CA THR A 71 -15.16 13.89 4.34
C THR A 71 -16.06 13.32 3.26
N ALA A 72 -17.27 12.90 3.63
CA ALA A 72 -18.33 12.54 2.71
C ALA A 72 -19.45 13.60 2.74
N ALA A 73 -19.70 14.26 1.63
CA ALA A 73 -20.66 15.37 1.53
C ALA A 73 -21.79 15.06 0.54
N LYS A 74 -23.04 15.37 0.93
CA LYS A 74 -24.25 15.27 0.11
C LYS A 74 -25.24 16.37 0.50
N GLY A 75 -25.41 17.37 -0.35
CA GLY A 75 -26.26 18.53 -0.04
C GLY A 75 -25.75 19.27 1.21
N SER A 76 -26.59 19.37 2.24
CA SER A 76 -26.23 19.95 3.54
C SER A 76 -25.63 18.95 4.53
N THR A 77 -25.59 17.65 4.20
CA THR A 77 -25.02 16.61 5.05
C THR A 77 -23.53 16.48 4.79
N THR A 78 -22.74 16.54 5.86
CA THR A 78 -21.29 16.35 5.84
C THR A 78 -20.90 15.39 6.96
N LEU A 79 -20.23 14.30 6.61
CA LEU A 79 -19.73 13.30 7.55
C LEU A 79 -18.20 13.33 7.53
N ALA A 80 -17.57 13.45 8.69
CA ALA A 80 -16.12 13.42 8.83
C ALA A 80 -15.66 12.06 9.38
N GLY A 81 -14.50 11.61 8.93
CA GLY A 81 -13.84 10.40 9.38
C GLY A 81 -12.33 10.50 9.25
N THR A 82 -11.65 9.40 9.54
CA THR A 82 -10.20 9.25 9.37
C THR A 82 -9.89 8.22 8.30
N TRP A 83 -8.70 8.32 7.70
CA TRP A 83 -8.20 7.35 6.73
C TRP A 83 -6.69 7.17 6.83
N ALA A 84 -6.23 6.02 6.37
CA ALA A 84 -4.82 5.67 6.23
C ALA A 84 -4.63 4.83 4.96
N THR A 85 -3.40 4.74 4.51
CA THR A 85 -2.97 3.83 3.44
C THR A 85 -2.14 2.72 4.06
N ASP A 86 -2.28 1.50 3.53
CA ASP A 86 -1.44 0.37 3.89
C ASP A 86 -1.04 -0.38 2.62
N THR A 87 0.07 -1.11 2.68
CA THR A 87 0.55 -1.96 1.59
C THR A 87 0.48 -3.40 2.04
N ASP A 88 -0.35 -4.18 1.38
CA ASP A 88 -0.44 -5.63 1.59
C ASP A 88 0.31 -6.34 0.46
N ASP A 89 1.38 -7.07 0.79
CA ASP A 89 2.15 -7.87 -0.17
C ASP A 89 1.63 -9.31 -0.31
N SER A 90 0.53 -9.64 0.40
CA SER A 90 -0.18 -10.91 0.42
C SER A 90 0.73 -12.14 0.45
N LYS A 91 1.89 -12.03 1.09
CA LYS A 91 2.78 -13.18 1.32
C LYS A 91 2.18 -14.07 2.40
N SER A 92 1.37 -15.04 1.97
CA SER A 92 1.04 -16.24 2.75
C SER A 92 2.27 -17.11 2.98
#